data_AF-A0A944NCP2-F1
#
_entry.id   AF-A0A944NCP2-F1
#
_cell.length_a   1.000
_cell.length_b   1.000
_cell.length_c   1.000
_cell.angle_alpha   90.00
_cell.angle_beta   90.00
_cell.angle_gamma   90.00
#
_symmetry.space_group_name_H-M   'P 1'
#
loop_
_entity.id
_entity.type
_entity.pdbx_description
1 polymer ?
#
loop_
_entity_poly.entity_id
_entity_poly.type
_entity_poly.pdbx_seq_one_letter_code
_entity_poly.pdbx_strand_id
1 'polypeptide(L)'
;MKQSENLLGNNPEIHKDWQEIKRTNTRSKPEEIDIPEEIIGIPDSKETLLDALLPDWAKGSPEAEAIWQDFVSEFLQADIDADEENATITAEYFNHYYRIILGELAECFLPQEIKNDHHGFGRGFWGAEYYAGGDPQNFSAAQYLSPRNILESETDSTTRQLGYTHAIRSTHFNLCGQLAVIEALGINLTQGLRTFYEEVDHPNQSGRTILGNPNRGTYASELIQFILAVADQRNEKWEVTHHYLPWAAGRLDAIIEMIESADLVIALVNIDPSQTGKGRVGMGGSTAHWVTLQEVVEMAGEIFLRLYNPFMNREELYLWEVFDQSWEFAEINSAPRFIRGKRIA
;
A
#
# COMPACT_ATOMS: atom_id res chain seq x y z
N MET A 1 -25.14 -8.17 22.58
CA MET A 1 -23.83 -8.25 23.24
C MET A 1 -23.20 -6.87 23.14
N LYS A 2 -23.23 -6.10 24.22
CA LYS A 2 -22.75 -4.72 24.30
C LYS A 2 -21.43 -4.74 25.07
N GLN A 3 -20.32 -4.36 24.43
CA GLN A 3 -19.11 -3.79 25.05
C GLN A 3 -18.03 -3.58 23.98
N SER A 4 -18.01 -2.40 23.34
CA SER A 4 -16.84 -1.82 22.64
C SER A 4 -17.10 -0.36 22.24
N GLU A 5 -17.66 0.45 23.15
CA GLU A 5 -17.73 1.91 22.98
C GLU A 5 -16.81 2.54 24.04
N ASN A 6 -16.01 3.55 23.63
CA ASN A 6 -15.02 4.35 24.36
C ASN A 6 -13.54 3.89 24.39
N LEU A 7 -12.82 4.03 23.27
CA LEU A 7 -11.36 4.29 23.33
C LEU A 7 -10.87 5.51 22.52
N LEU A 8 -11.74 6.25 21.83
CA LEU A 8 -11.40 7.52 21.19
C LEU A 8 -12.35 8.62 21.66
N GLY A 9 -12.33 8.88 22.97
CA GLY A 9 -13.02 10.02 23.56
C GLY A 9 -12.13 11.26 23.46
N ASN A 10 -12.54 12.21 22.62
CA ASN A 10 -12.32 13.66 22.75
C ASN A 10 -11.32 14.07 23.85
N ASN A 11 -10.01 13.94 23.58
CA ASN A 11 -9.00 14.49 24.48
C ASN A 11 -8.72 15.94 24.04
N PRO A 12 -9.21 16.96 24.76
CA PRO A 12 -9.04 18.36 24.38
C PRO A 12 -7.59 18.82 24.48
N GLU A 13 -6.73 18.08 25.19
CA GLU A 13 -5.30 18.41 25.32
C GLU A 13 -4.52 18.09 24.06
N ILE A 14 -4.83 16.97 23.37
CA ILE A 14 -4.22 16.63 22.06
C ILE A 14 -4.57 17.71 21.01
N HIS A 15 -5.79 18.24 21.06
CA HIS A 15 -6.22 19.30 20.15
C HIS A 15 -5.59 20.66 20.49
N LYS A 16 -5.18 20.88 21.74
CA LYS A 16 -4.52 22.10 22.21
C LYS A 16 -3.04 22.11 21.82
N ASP A 17 -2.36 20.97 21.98
CA ASP A 17 -0.97 20.77 21.57
C ASP A 17 -0.83 20.94 20.05
N TRP A 18 -1.81 20.44 19.27
CA TRP A 18 -1.85 20.65 17.82
C TRP A 18 -2.01 22.11 17.38
N GLN A 19 -2.77 22.93 18.12
CA GLN A 19 -2.93 24.36 17.83
C GLN A 19 -1.72 25.19 18.30
N GLU A 20 -1.01 24.72 19.32
CA GLU A 20 0.28 25.26 19.77
C GLU A 20 1.36 25.03 18.70
N ILE A 21 1.41 23.82 18.11
CA ILE A 21 2.30 23.46 16.98
C ILE A 21 2.00 24.32 15.74
N LYS A 22 0.73 24.59 15.42
CA LYS A 22 0.37 25.51 14.32
C LYS A 22 0.85 26.95 14.52
N ARG A 23 1.05 27.39 15.77
CA ARG A 23 1.51 28.76 16.09
C ARG A 23 3.02 28.91 16.06
N THR A 24 3.76 27.87 16.41
CA THR A 24 5.23 27.89 16.40
C THR A 24 5.82 27.58 15.03
N ASN A 25 5.02 26.96 14.13
CA ASN A 25 5.45 26.57 12.78
C ASN A 25 5.30 27.69 11.73
N THR A 26 5.72 28.91 12.06
CA THR A 26 6.06 29.92 11.03
C THR A 26 7.38 29.51 10.37
N ARG A 27 7.28 28.66 9.35
CA ARG A 27 8.35 28.08 8.53
C ARG A 27 9.58 28.99 8.36
N SER A 28 10.66 28.66 9.06
CA SER A 28 11.97 28.57 8.41
C SER A 28 11.88 27.46 7.35
N LYS A 29 12.65 27.60 6.25
CA LYS A 29 12.80 26.54 5.24
C LYS A 29 13.09 25.20 5.93
N PRO A 30 12.65 24.05 5.38
CA PRO A 30 13.15 22.77 5.84
C PRO A 30 14.68 22.86 5.82
N GLU A 31 15.30 22.69 6.97
CA GLU A 31 16.75 22.50 7.04
C GLU A 31 17.03 21.29 6.15
N GLU A 32 17.90 21.47 5.14
CA GLU A 32 18.53 20.33 4.49
C GLU A 32 19.05 19.43 5.63
N ILE A 33 18.68 18.15 5.59
CA ILE A 33 19.42 17.16 6.38
C ILE A 33 20.85 17.29 5.89
N ASP A 34 21.69 17.92 6.71
CA ASP A 34 23.10 18.10 6.46
C ASP A 34 23.73 16.70 6.59
N ILE A 35 23.64 15.92 5.52
CA ILE A 35 24.44 14.70 5.38
C ILE A 35 25.87 15.21 5.47
N PRO A 36 26.66 14.79 6.48
CA PRO A 36 28.00 15.32 6.66
C PRO A 36 28.74 15.25 5.32
N GLU A 37 29.33 16.37 4.87
CA GLU A 37 30.21 16.40 3.69
C GLU A 37 31.37 15.37 3.80
N GLU A 38 31.56 14.77 4.98
CA GLU A 38 32.47 13.65 5.22
C GLU A 38 32.00 12.29 4.67
N ILE A 39 30.78 12.14 4.16
CA ILE A 39 30.37 10.97 3.36
C ILE A 39 30.69 11.21 1.85
N ILE A 40 31.79 11.91 1.56
CA ILE A 40 32.40 11.96 0.21
C ILE A 40 33.51 10.89 0.08
N GLY A 41 33.61 9.98 1.04
CA GLY A 41 34.25 8.68 0.88
C GLY A 41 33.24 7.59 1.22
N ILE A 42 32.93 6.71 0.27
CA ILE A 42 32.26 5.44 0.62
C ILE A 42 33.14 4.80 1.69
N PRO A 43 32.64 4.54 2.92
CA PRO A 43 33.47 3.99 3.97
C PRO A 43 34.15 2.70 3.51
N ASP A 44 35.48 2.62 3.69
CA ASP A 44 36.33 1.53 3.16
C ASP A 44 35.97 0.13 3.71
N SER A 45 35.05 0.04 4.68
CA SER A 45 34.58 -1.24 5.23
C SER A 45 33.08 -1.30 5.45
N LYS A 46 32.53 -2.50 5.18
CA LYS A 46 31.16 -2.90 5.46
C LYS A 46 30.74 -2.61 6.90
N GLU A 47 31.61 -2.85 7.88
CA GLU A 47 31.31 -2.55 9.29
C GLU A 47 31.07 -1.05 9.55
N THR A 48 31.79 -0.17 8.85
CA THR A 48 31.66 1.29 9.04
C THR A 48 30.35 1.81 8.44
N LEU A 49 29.93 1.27 7.29
CA LEU A 49 28.63 1.57 6.68
C LEU A 49 27.47 1.09 7.56
N LEU A 50 27.59 -0.10 8.16
CA LEU A 50 26.56 -0.67 9.04
C LEU A 50 26.29 0.22 10.27
N ASP A 51 27.34 0.65 10.97
CA ASP A 51 27.21 1.44 12.19
C ASP A 51 26.83 2.90 11.94
N ALA A 52 27.28 3.48 10.82
CA ALA A 52 27.04 4.89 10.51
C ALA A 52 25.62 5.19 10.02
N LEU A 53 24.98 4.23 9.36
CA LEU A 53 23.73 4.47 8.63
C LEU A 53 22.51 3.79 9.25
N LEU A 54 22.69 2.86 10.19
CA LEU A 54 21.57 2.36 10.99
C LEU A 54 21.02 3.51 11.85
N PRO A 55 19.74 3.88 11.73
CA PRO A 55 19.16 4.94 12.53
C PRO A 55 19.28 4.66 14.03
N ASP A 56 19.48 5.68 14.85
CA ASP A 56 19.65 5.52 16.29
C ASP A 56 18.45 4.82 16.96
N TRP A 57 17.24 5.01 16.43
CA TRP A 57 16.05 4.33 16.92
C TRP A 57 16.01 2.84 16.59
N ALA A 58 16.75 2.41 15.56
CA ALA A 58 16.85 1.01 15.14
C ALA A 58 17.98 0.25 15.86
N LYS A 59 18.97 0.97 16.40
CA LYS A 59 20.11 0.39 17.14
C LYS A 59 19.64 -0.37 18.39
N GLY A 60 20.16 -1.58 18.57
CA GLY A 60 19.84 -2.45 19.71
C GLY A 60 18.60 -3.33 19.52
N SER A 61 17.93 -3.26 18.37
CA SER A 61 16.88 -4.21 17.99
C SER A 61 17.48 -5.32 17.12
N PRO A 62 17.56 -6.58 17.60
CA PRO A 62 18.15 -7.68 16.82
C PRO A 62 17.46 -7.93 15.47
N GLU A 63 16.14 -7.68 15.40
CA GLU A 63 15.36 -7.82 14.17
C GLU A 63 15.70 -6.71 13.16
N ALA A 64 15.76 -5.46 13.63
CA ALA A 64 16.11 -4.31 12.80
C ALA A 64 17.57 -4.39 12.32
N GLU A 65 18.49 -4.80 13.21
CA GLU A 65 19.90 -5.03 12.88
C GLU A 65 20.07 -6.14 11.83
N ALA A 66 19.28 -7.21 11.90
CA ALA A 66 19.32 -8.29 10.91
C ALA A 66 18.82 -7.82 9.53
N ILE A 67 17.69 -7.11 9.46
CA ILE A 67 17.16 -6.53 8.21
C ILE A 67 18.19 -5.57 7.60
N TRP A 68 18.79 -4.72 8.43
CA TRP A 68 19.81 -3.78 7.99
C TRP A 68 21.08 -4.49 7.47
N GLN A 69 21.52 -5.55 8.14
CA GLN A 69 22.66 -6.36 7.70
C GLN A 69 22.40 -7.06 6.37
N ASP A 70 21.21 -7.61 6.18
CA ASP A 70 20.81 -8.24 4.93
C ASP A 70 20.80 -7.22 3.79
N PHE A 71 20.20 -6.03 4.01
CA PHE A 71 20.24 -4.96 3.02
C PHE A 71 21.66 -4.55 2.64
N VAL A 72 22.50 -4.19 3.61
CA VAL A 72 23.86 -3.72 3.32
C VAL A 72 24.65 -4.81 2.59
N SER A 73 24.39 -6.09 2.91
CA SER A 73 24.99 -7.21 2.18
C SER A 73 24.52 -7.29 0.73
N GLU A 74 23.21 -7.18 0.47
CA GLU A 74 22.66 -7.16 -0.90
C GLU A 74 23.15 -5.95 -1.69
N PHE A 75 23.15 -4.76 -1.08
CA PHE A 75 23.59 -3.52 -1.68
C PHE A 75 25.06 -3.57 -2.08
N LEU A 76 25.95 -3.95 -1.15
CA LEU A 76 27.38 -4.06 -1.43
C LEU A 76 27.68 -5.13 -2.49
N GLN A 77 26.88 -6.19 -2.55
CA GLN A 77 27.05 -7.23 -3.55
C GLN A 77 26.60 -6.82 -4.95
N ALA A 78 25.65 -5.88 -5.04
CA ALA A 78 25.24 -5.28 -6.31
C ALA A 78 26.24 -4.23 -6.85
N ASP A 79 27.04 -3.61 -5.97
CA ASP A 79 27.85 -2.42 -6.27
C ASP A 79 29.34 -2.72 -6.59
N ILE A 80 29.86 -3.89 -6.22
CA ILE A 80 31.26 -4.30 -6.54
C ILE A 80 31.56 -4.33 -8.06
N ASP A 81 30.54 -4.29 -8.92
CA ASP A 81 30.68 -4.35 -10.38
C ASP A 81 30.62 -2.98 -11.11
N ALA A 82 30.53 -1.86 -10.39
CA ALA A 82 30.28 -0.53 -10.97
C ALA A 82 31.53 0.41 -10.99
N ASP A 83 31.92 0.91 -12.17
CA ASP A 83 33.06 1.83 -12.39
C ASP A 83 32.73 3.30 -11.97
N GLU A 84 33.71 4.20 -11.83
CA GLU A 84 33.57 5.57 -11.24
C GLU A 84 32.40 6.42 -11.77
N GLU A 85 31.99 6.24 -13.03
CA GLU A 85 30.85 6.97 -13.64
C GLU A 85 29.49 6.58 -13.02
N ASN A 86 29.41 5.41 -12.37
CA ASN A 86 28.23 4.94 -11.66
C ASN A 86 28.11 5.51 -10.23
N ALA A 87 29.15 6.10 -9.64
CA ALA A 87 29.13 6.49 -8.22
C ALA A 87 28.04 7.51 -7.85
N THR A 88 27.68 8.42 -8.77
CA THR A 88 26.55 9.36 -8.55
C THR A 88 25.20 8.64 -8.64
N ILE A 89 25.06 7.68 -9.57
CA ILE A 89 23.88 6.81 -9.66
C ILE A 89 23.76 5.98 -8.38
N THR A 90 24.88 5.49 -7.84
CA THR A 90 24.96 4.74 -6.58
C THR A 90 24.44 5.54 -5.39
N ALA A 91 24.71 6.85 -5.29
CA ALA A 91 24.22 7.68 -4.18
C ALA A 91 22.70 7.92 -4.22
N GLU A 92 22.14 8.24 -5.40
CA GLU A 92 20.68 8.38 -5.57
C GLU A 92 19.96 7.05 -5.37
N TYR A 93 20.54 5.97 -5.91
CA TYR A 93 20.03 4.61 -5.75
C TYR A 93 20.10 4.18 -4.28
N PHE A 94 21.22 4.41 -3.59
CA PHE A 94 21.37 4.15 -2.17
C PHE A 94 20.33 4.91 -1.35
N ASN A 95 20.15 6.21 -1.59
CA ASN A 95 19.16 7.01 -0.87
C ASN A 95 17.72 6.49 -1.10
N HIS A 96 17.41 6.09 -2.33
CA HIS A 96 16.11 5.49 -2.65
C HIS A 96 15.89 4.17 -1.86
N TYR A 97 16.86 3.26 -1.90
CA TYR A 97 16.78 1.99 -1.18
C TYR A 97 16.79 2.18 0.33
N TYR A 98 17.64 3.07 0.84
CA TYR A 98 17.71 3.43 2.25
C TYR A 98 16.34 3.82 2.79
N ARG A 99 15.60 4.66 2.06
CA ARG A 99 14.23 5.07 2.43
C ARG A 99 13.23 3.91 2.42
N ILE A 100 13.35 2.97 1.47
CA ILE A 100 12.52 1.75 1.46
C ILE A 100 12.79 0.92 2.73
N ILE A 101 14.05 0.85 3.15
CA ILE A 101 14.45 0.07 4.33
C ILE A 101 14.14 0.77 5.62
N LEU A 102 14.15 2.09 5.68
CA LEU A 102 13.58 2.80 6.81
C LEU A 102 12.12 2.40 7.05
N GLY A 103 11.35 2.14 6.00
CA GLY A 103 10.01 1.54 6.09
C GLY A 103 10.01 0.14 6.71
N GLU A 104 10.87 -0.77 6.22
CA GLU A 104 11.00 -2.13 6.79
C GLU A 104 11.46 -2.15 8.25
N LEU A 105 12.44 -1.29 8.57
CA LEU A 105 12.92 -1.12 9.91
C LEU A 105 11.81 -0.56 10.79
N ALA A 106 11.03 0.41 10.31
CA ALA A 106 9.91 0.98 11.06
C ALA A 106 8.82 -0.07 11.35
N GLU A 107 8.57 -0.99 10.41
CA GLU A 107 7.66 -2.14 10.64
C GLU A 107 8.10 -2.98 11.85
N CYS A 108 9.40 -3.09 12.16
CA CYS A 108 9.87 -3.80 13.35
C CYS A 108 9.42 -3.16 14.65
N PHE A 109 9.13 -1.86 14.66
CA PHE A 109 8.74 -1.10 15.84
C PHE A 109 7.24 -0.81 15.92
N LEU A 110 6.45 -1.28 14.95
CA LEU A 110 5.00 -1.26 15.06
C LEU A 110 4.56 -2.03 16.31
N PRO A 111 3.60 -1.50 17.10
CA PRO A 111 2.97 -2.23 18.20
C PRO A 111 2.52 -3.62 17.74
N GLN A 112 2.69 -4.63 18.61
CA GLN A 112 2.35 -6.00 18.27
C GLN A 112 0.86 -6.16 17.93
N GLU A 113 0.02 -5.30 18.51
CA GLU A 113 -1.40 -5.20 18.18
C GLU A 113 -1.62 -4.85 16.70
N ILE A 114 -0.85 -3.90 16.15
CA ILE A 114 -0.89 -3.53 14.72
C ILE A 114 -0.32 -4.67 13.88
N LYS A 115 0.81 -5.25 14.28
CA LYS A 115 1.39 -6.43 13.59
C LYS A 115 0.44 -7.61 13.55
N ASN A 116 -0.44 -7.78 14.54
CA ASN A 116 -1.38 -8.89 14.62
C ASN A 116 -2.74 -8.59 13.96
N ASP A 117 -3.04 -7.33 13.67
CA ASP A 117 -4.30 -6.89 13.05
C ASP A 117 -4.24 -7.03 11.52
N HIS A 118 -3.90 -8.24 11.06
CA HIS A 118 -3.83 -8.54 9.63
C HIS A 118 -5.25 -8.59 9.04
N HIS A 119 -5.70 -7.49 8.46
CA HIS A 119 -6.94 -7.41 7.65
C HIS A 119 -6.83 -8.03 6.24
N GLY A 120 -5.72 -8.72 5.93
CA GLY A 120 -5.51 -9.40 4.65
C GLY A 120 -6.33 -10.69 4.47
N PHE A 121 -6.58 -11.07 3.21
CA PHE A 121 -7.33 -12.29 2.88
C PHE A 121 -6.53 -13.54 3.24
N GLY A 122 -6.84 -14.12 4.39
CA GLY A 122 -6.08 -15.22 4.94
C GLY A 122 -4.70 -14.76 5.41
N ARG A 123 -4.08 -15.54 6.30
CA ARG A 123 -2.70 -15.31 6.74
C ARG A 123 -1.85 -15.06 5.49
N GLY A 124 -1.22 -13.88 5.38
CA GLY A 124 -0.45 -13.45 4.22
C GLY A 124 0.53 -14.52 3.70
N PHE A 125 1.00 -14.38 2.46
CA PHE A 125 1.85 -15.35 1.73
C PHE A 125 1.21 -16.74 1.49
N TRP A 126 0.59 -17.37 2.50
CA TRP A 126 0.05 -18.73 2.46
C TRP A 126 -1.30 -18.85 1.72
N GLY A 127 -2.11 -17.78 1.68
CA GLY A 127 -3.34 -17.75 0.89
C GLY A 127 -3.08 -17.81 -0.62
N ALA A 128 -1.99 -17.18 -1.09
CA ALA A 128 -1.61 -17.16 -2.50
C ALA A 128 -1.25 -18.58 -2.99
N GLU A 129 -0.50 -19.36 -2.20
CA GLU A 129 -0.18 -20.76 -2.52
C GLU A 129 -1.41 -21.64 -2.70
N TYR A 130 -2.44 -21.46 -1.86
CA TYR A 130 -3.67 -22.25 -1.93
C TYR A 130 -4.53 -21.92 -3.15
N TYR A 131 -4.56 -20.65 -3.58
CA TYR A 131 -5.46 -20.18 -4.64
C TYR A 131 -4.82 -20.00 -6.03
N ALA A 132 -3.48 -19.94 -6.17
CA ALA A 132 -2.83 -19.69 -7.48
C ALA A 132 -2.51 -20.95 -8.32
N GLY A 133 -3.08 -22.12 -8.00
CA GLY A 133 -3.09 -23.26 -8.93
C GLY A 133 -1.76 -23.99 -9.12
N GLY A 134 -0.79 -23.80 -8.22
CA GLY A 134 0.34 -24.71 -8.03
C GLY A 134 1.61 -24.49 -8.87
N ASP A 135 1.92 -23.29 -9.37
CA ASP A 135 3.22 -22.97 -10.03
C ASP A 135 4.20 -22.22 -9.10
N PRO A 136 5.15 -22.92 -8.44
CA PRO A 136 5.99 -22.41 -7.34
C PRO A 136 6.80 -21.15 -7.65
N GLN A 137 6.97 -20.79 -8.93
CA GLN A 137 7.88 -19.72 -9.36
C GLN A 137 7.23 -18.33 -9.49
N ASN A 138 5.91 -18.20 -9.30
CA ASN A 138 5.15 -16.96 -9.51
C ASN A 138 4.43 -16.41 -8.25
N PHE A 139 4.74 -16.92 -7.05
CA PHE A 139 3.81 -16.89 -5.91
C PHE A 139 3.90 -15.76 -4.88
N SER A 140 4.78 -14.76 -4.98
CA SER A 140 4.84 -13.76 -3.90
C SER A 140 3.67 -12.78 -3.87
N ALA A 141 2.88 -12.66 -4.95
CA ALA A 141 1.84 -11.63 -5.05
C ALA A 141 0.40 -12.15 -4.91
N ALA A 142 -0.36 -11.57 -3.98
CA ALA A 142 -1.79 -11.82 -3.76
C ALA A 142 -2.67 -11.52 -4.96
N GLN A 143 -2.21 -10.69 -5.90
CA GLN A 143 -3.03 -10.37 -7.07
C GLN A 143 -3.13 -11.53 -8.06
N TYR A 144 -2.29 -12.58 -7.95
CA TYR A 144 -2.32 -13.79 -8.78
C TYR A 144 -3.38 -14.80 -8.33
N LEU A 145 -4.64 -14.37 -8.20
CA LEU A 145 -5.72 -15.27 -7.79
C LEU A 145 -6.35 -15.98 -8.97
N SER A 146 -7.03 -17.09 -8.67
CA SER A 146 -8.02 -17.69 -9.55
C SER A 146 -9.43 -17.28 -9.12
N PRO A 147 -10.02 -16.17 -9.63
CA PRO A 147 -11.39 -15.82 -9.29
C PRO A 147 -12.36 -16.94 -9.63
N ARG A 148 -12.06 -17.70 -10.70
CA ARG A 148 -12.82 -18.89 -11.07
C ARG A 148 -12.85 -19.91 -9.94
N ASN A 149 -11.69 -20.33 -9.43
CA ASN A 149 -11.65 -21.35 -8.37
C ASN A 149 -12.29 -20.84 -7.08
N ILE A 150 -12.06 -19.58 -6.72
CA ILE A 150 -12.65 -18.95 -5.53
C ILE A 150 -14.18 -18.96 -5.62
N LEU A 151 -14.72 -18.44 -6.72
CA LEU A 151 -16.18 -18.40 -6.93
C LEU A 151 -16.78 -19.80 -7.07
N GLU A 152 -16.08 -20.75 -7.69
CA GLU A 152 -16.55 -22.14 -7.82
C GLU A 152 -16.52 -22.92 -6.49
N SER A 153 -15.56 -22.64 -5.60
CA SER A 153 -15.39 -23.39 -4.33
C SER A 153 -16.53 -23.21 -3.33
N GLU A 154 -17.23 -22.07 -3.37
CA GLU A 154 -18.38 -21.79 -2.50
C GLU A 154 -19.73 -22.03 -3.19
N THR A 155 -19.72 -22.38 -4.47
CA THR A 155 -20.97 -22.70 -5.17
C THR A 155 -21.43 -24.12 -4.89
N ASP A 156 -22.52 -24.25 -4.12
CA ASP A 156 -23.27 -25.50 -4.06
C ASP A 156 -23.70 -25.91 -5.47
N SER A 157 -23.88 -27.22 -5.69
CA SER A 157 -24.03 -27.87 -7.01
C SER A 157 -25.06 -27.22 -7.96
N THR A 158 -26.03 -26.49 -7.42
CA THR A 158 -27.07 -25.74 -8.15
C THR A 158 -26.56 -24.47 -8.82
N THR A 159 -25.50 -23.83 -8.28
CA THR A 159 -24.98 -22.54 -8.74
C THR A 159 -23.95 -22.69 -9.87
N ARG A 160 -23.44 -23.91 -10.13
CA ARG A 160 -22.69 -24.23 -11.36
C ARG A 160 -23.45 -23.88 -12.65
N GLN A 161 -24.78 -23.69 -12.57
CA GLN A 161 -25.62 -23.23 -13.69
C GLN A 161 -25.48 -21.75 -14.04
N LEU A 162 -24.89 -20.89 -13.19
CA LEU A 162 -24.76 -19.46 -13.48
C LEU A 162 -23.69 -19.13 -14.53
N GLY A 163 -23.00 -20.13 -15.10
CA GLY A 163 -22.16 -19.94 -16.29
C GLY A 163 -20.86 -19.17 -16.06
N TYR A 164 -20.46 -18.90 -14.80
CA TYR A 164 -19.18 -18.26 -14.46
C TYR A 164 -17.97 -18.99 -15.09
N THR A 165 -18.10 -20.30 -15.31
CA THR A 165 -17.01 -21.25 -15.56
C THR A 165 -16.37 -21.18 -16.95
N HIS A 166 -16.96 -20.44 -17.91
CA HIS A 166 -16.36 -20.25 -19.24
C HIS A 166 -15.85 -18.83 -19.48
N ALA A 167 -16.34 -17.84 -18.74
CA ALA A 167 -15.96 -16.45 -18.93
C ALA A 167 -14.73 -16.05 -18.10
N ILE A 168 -14.56 -16.63 -16.90
CA ILE A 168 -13.50 -16.25 -15.96
C ILE A 168 -12.25 -17.09 -16.19
N ARG A 169 -11.10 -16.44 -16.41
CA ARG A 169 -9.82 -17.14 -16.59
C ARG A 169 -9.30 -17.71 -15.27
N SER A 170 -8.44 -18.72 -15.38
CA SER A 170 -7.91 -19.47 -14.23
C SER A 170 -6.93 -18.67 -13.37
N THR A 171 -6.26 -17.65 -13.89
CA THR A 171 -5.37 -16.78 -13.10
C THR A 171 -5.53 -15.35 -13.58
N HIS A 172 -5.80 -14.44 -12.66
CA HIS A 172 -5.88 -13.00 -12.86
C HIS A 172 -4.68 -12.34 -12.19
N PHE A 173 -4.17 -11.21 -12.70
CA PHE A 173 -3.03 -10.51 -12.09
C PHE A 173 -3.25 -8.99 -11.93
N ASN A 174 -4.40 -8.47 -12.34
CA ASN A 174 -4.80 -7.07 -12.19
C ASN A 174 -5.99 -6.91 -11.22
N LEU A 175 -5.92 -7.54 -10.04
CA LEU A 175 -7.00 -7.50 -9.02
C LEU A 175 -6.79 -6.45 -7.91
N CYS A 176 -5.75 -5.61 -8.02
CA CYS A 176 -5.36 -4.71 -6.93
C CYS A 176 -6.51 -3.80 -6.45
N GLY A 177 -7.28 -3.21 -7.36
CA GLY A 177 -8.41 -2.35 -6.99
C GLY A 177 -9.54 -3.09 -6.30
N GLN A 178 -9.89 -4.30 -6.76
CA GLN A 178 -10.91 -5.12 -6.10
C GLN A 178 -10.44 -5.52 -4.72
N LEU A 179 -9.21 -6.02 -4.59
CA LEU A 179 -8.65 -6.46 -3.32
C LEU A 179 -8.53 -5.29 -2.31
N ALA A 180 -8.18 -4.08 -2.76
CA ALA A 180 -8.20 -2.88 -1.92
C ALA A 180 -9.62 -2.58 -1.40
N VAL A 181 -10.64 -2.62 -2.25
CA VAL A 181 -12.05 -2.41 -1.80
C VAL A 181 -12.50 -3.51 -0.84
N ILE A 182 -12.19 -4.77 -1.13
CA ILE A 182 -12.62 -5.91 -0.31
C ILE A 182 -11.99 -5.82 1.08
N GLU A 183 -10.70 -5.47 1.16
CA GLU A 183 -9.98 -5.28 2.43
C GLU A 183 -10.53 -4.07 3.20
N ALA A 184 -10.60 -2.90 2.55
CA ALA A 184 -11.05 -1.67 3.18
C ALA A 184 -12.49 -1.73 3.72
N LEU A 185 -13.35 -2.55 3.11
CA LEU A 185 -14.73 -2.76 3.57
C LEU A 185 -14.88 -3.96 4.52
N GLY A 186 -13.81 -4.71 4.78
CA GLY A 186 -13.83 -5.92 5.62
C GLY A 186 -14.86 -6.95 5.15
N ILE A 187 -15.01 -7.14 3.85
CA ILE A 187 -15.86 -8.20 3.28
C ILE A 187 -15.04 -9.45 2.99
N ASN A 188 -15.68 -10.63 2.99
CA ASN A 188 -15.00 -11.86 2.58
C ASN A 188 -14.64 -11.83 1.07
N LEU A 189 -13.49 -12.41 0.70
CA LEU A 189 -12.98 -12.45 -0.68
C LEU A 189 -14.01 -12.98 -1.69
N THR A 190 -14.66 -14.10 -1.39
CA THR A 190 -15.63 -14.71 -2.31
C THR A 190 -16.87 -13.84 -2.47
N GLN A 191 -17.38 -13.29 -1.36
CA GLN A 191 -18.47 -12.32 -1.38
C GLN A 191 -18.09 -11.10 -2.23
N GLY A 192 -16.92 -10.52 -2.00
CA GLY A 192 -16.45 -9.35 -2.72
C GLY A 192 -16.29 -9.58 -4.21
N LEU A 193 -15.61 -10.65 -4.62
CA LEU A 193 -15.47 -11.00 -6.04
C LEU A 193 -16.81 -11.30 -6.71
N ARG A 194 -17.77 -11.89 -5.98
CA ARG A 194 -19.12 -12.14 -6.49
C ARG A 194 -19.88 -10.83 -6.70
N THR A 195 -19.93 -9.98 -5.68
CA THR A 195 -20.58 -8.66 -5.78
C THR A 195 -19.96 -7.84 -6.90
N PHE A 196 -18.63 -7.83 -7.04
CA PHE A 196 -17.97 -7.16 -8.15
C PHE A 196 -18.38 -7.73 -9.52
N TYR A 197 -18.44 -9.06 -9.66
CA TYR A 197 -18.84 -9.71 -10.91
C TYR A 197 -20.29 -9.38 -11.30
N GLU A 198 -21.20 -9.36 -10.32
CA GLU A 198 -22.64 -9.27 -10.55
C GLU A 198 -23.13 -7.83 -10.70
N GLU A 199 -22.61 -6.91 -9.89
CA GLU A 199 -23.19 -5.59 -9.69
C GLU A 199 -22.43 -4.46 -10.39
N VAL A 200 -21.16 -4.67 -10.75
CA VAL A 200 -20.40 -3.64 -11.49
C VAL A 200 -20.70 -3.74 -12.98
N ASP A 201 -21.54 -2.83 -13.48
CA ASP A 201 -21.93 -2.72 -14.89
C ASP A 201 -21.60 -1.32 -15.41
N HIS A 202 -20.31 -1.06 -15.62
CA HIS A 202 -19.84 0.21 -16.15
C HIS A 202 -19.79 0.19 -17.70
N PRO A 203 -20.19 1.28 -18.40
CA PRO A 203 -20.32 1.31 -19.86
C PRO A 203 -19.06 0.90 -20.65
N ASN A 204 -17.87 1.11 -20.05
CA ASN A 204 -16.59 0.78 -20.68
C ASN A 204 -16.08 -0.61 -20.31
N GLN A 205 -16.44 -1.11 -19.12
CA GLN A 205 -16.03 -2.42 -18.62
C GLN A 205 -16.88 -2.86 -17.41
N SER A 206 -17.59 -3.97 -17.54
CA SER A 206 -18.27 -4.60 -16.40
C SER A 206 -17.32 -5.45 -15.56
N GLY A 207 -17.71 -5.75 -14.32
CA GLY A 207 -16.96 -6.65 -13.45
C GLY A 207 -16.77 -8.04 -14.08
N ARG A 208 -17.77 -8.52 -14.84
CA ARG A 208 -17.65 -9.73 -15.66
C ARG A 208 -16.53 -9.65 -16.70
N THR A 209 -16.43 -8.51 -17.38
CA THR A 209 -15.41 -8.27 -18.42
C THR A 209 -14.02 -8.22 -17.83
N ILE A 210 -13.89 -7.58 -16.66
CA ILE A 210 -12.62 -7.44 -15.94
C ILE A 210 -12.17 -8.81 -15.43
N LEU A 211 -12.99 -9.48 -14.61
CA LEU A 211 -12.65 -10.81 -14.08
C LEU A 211 -12.46 -11.88 -15.19
N GLY A 212 -13.09 -11.68 -16.35
CA GLY A 212 -12.90 -12.53 -17.53
C GLY A 212 -11.63 -12.27 -18.33
N ASN A 213 -10.91 -11.18 -18.07
CA ASN A 213 -9.72 -10.80 -18.81
C ASN A 213 -8.59 -10.36 -17.86
N PRO A 214 -7.56 -11.21 -17.64
CA PRO A 214 -6.50 -10.93 -16.67
C PRO A 214 -5.66 -9.69 -17.01
N ASN A 215 -5.73 -9.21 -18.26
CA ASN A 215 -5.04 -8.00 -18.73
C ASN A 215 -5.83 -6.71 -18.45
N ARG A 216 -7.03 -6.79 -17.86
CA ARG A 216 -7.84 -5.63 -17.52
C ARG A 216 -7.72 -5.30 -16.04
N GLY A 217 -7.41 -4.04 -15.75
CA GLY A 217 -7.52 -3.48 -14.41
C GLY A 217 -8.84 -2.76 -14.18
N THR A 218 -8.95 -2.10 -13.04
CA THR A 218 -10.07 -1.26 -12.64
C THR A 218 -9.71 0.22 -12.71
N TYR A 219 -10.63 1.03 -13.20
CA TYR A 219 -10.62 2.47 -13.01
C TYR A 219 -11.40 2.82 -11.74
N ALA A 220 -11.23 4.06 -11.29
CA ALA A 220 -11.91 4.56 -10.11
C ALA A 220 -13.45 4.46 -10.21
N SER A 221 -14.02 4.64 -11.40
CA SER A 221 -15.46 4.51 -11.62
C SER A 221 -16.00 3.12 -11.30
N GLU A 222 -15.28 2.06 -11.68
CA GLU A 222 -15.70 0.69 -11.35
C GLU A 222 -15.53 0.39 -9.86
N LEU A 223 -14.49 0.93 -9.22
CA LEU A 223 -14.29 0.76 -7.78
C LEU A 223 -15.35 1.53 -6.96
N ILE A 224 -15.77 2.72 -7.40
CA ILE A 224 -16.90 3.44 -6.78
C ILE A 224 -18.19 2.63 -6.88
N GLN A 225 -18.51 2.09 -8.07
CA GLN A 225 -19.68 1.23 -8.23
C GLN A 225 -19.60 0.01 -7.32
N PHE A 226 -18.41 -0.58 -7.20
CA PHE A 226 -18.20 -1.72 -6.32
C PHE A 226 -18.46 -1.38 -4.85
N ILE A 227 -17.90 -0.28 -4.34
CA ILE A 227 -18.12 0.18 -2.96
C ILE A 227 -19.62 0.40 -2.72
N LEU A 228 -20.31 1.07 -3.65
CA LEU A 228 -21.75 1.35 -3.54
C LEU A 228 -22.60 0.07 -3.59
N ALA A 229 -22.22 -0.93 -4.40
CA ALA A 229 -22.89 -2.22 -4.45
C ALA A 229 -22.77 -2.98 -3.12
N VAL A 230 -21.58 -2.99 -2.51
CA VAL A 230 -21.36 -3.60 -1.18
C VAL A 230 -22.16 -2.85 -0.11
N ALA A 231 -22.17 -1.53 -0.16
CA ALA A 231 -22.96 -0.68 0.74
C ALA A 231 -24.46 -1.01 0.67
N ASP A 232 -25.02 -1.10 -0.54
CA ASP A 232 -26.44 -1.43 -0.75
C ASP A 232 -26.79 -2.81 -0.17
N GLN A 233 -25.96 -3.82 -0.41
CA GLN A 233 -26.13 -5.16 0.17
C GLN A 233 -26.12 -5.16 1.72
N ARG A 234 -25.40 -4.21 2.33
CA ARG A 234 -25.35 -4.02 3.78
C ARG A 234 -26.41 -3.05 4.30
N ASN A 235 -27.24 -2.49 3.42
CA ASN A 235 -28.19 -1.42 3.73
C ASN A 235 -27.50 -0.22 4.42
N GLU A 236 -26.29 0.10 3.96
CA GLU A 236 -25.49 1.25 4.39
C GLU A 236 -25.60 2.36 3.35
N LYS A 237 -25.62 3.62 3.80
CA LYS A 237 -25.52 4.76 2.90
C LYS A 237 -24.09 5.26 2.87
N TRP A 238 -23.56 5.45 1.68
CA TRP A 238 -22.21 5.93 1.46
C TRP A 238 -22.21 7.12 0.51
N GLU A 239 -21.39 8.11 0.84
CA GLU A 239 -20.91 9.11 -0.10
C GLU A 239 -19.53 8.67 -0.58
N VAL A 240 -19.42 8.32 -1.86
CA VAL A 240 -18.16 7.88 -2.47
C VAL A 240 -17.82 8.83 -3.59
N THR A 241 -16.66 9.45 -3.50
CA THR A 241 -16.18 10.42 -4.48
C THR A 241 -14.75 10.08 -4.87
N HIS A 242 -14.36 10.51 -6.06
CA HIS A 242 -12.98 10.47 -6.47
C HIS A 242 -12.37 11.86 -6.40
N HIS A 243 -11.09 11.94 -6.04
CA HIS A 243 -10.41 13.21 -5.84
C HIS A 243 -9.19 13.34 -6.75
N TYR A 244 -9.02 14.58 -7.22
CA TYR A 244 -7.77 15.07 -7.78
C TYR A 244 -7.15 16.00 -6.74
N LEU A 245 -6.11 15.52 -6.05
CA LEU A 245 -5.36 16.41 -5.16
C LEU A 245 -4.48 17.34 -6.00
N PRO A 246 -4.44 18.64 -5.69
CA PRO A 246 -3.65 19.61 -6.44
C PRO A 246 -2.15 19.30 -6.35
N TRP A 247 -1.39 19.60 -7.41
CA TRP A 247 0.05 19.33 -7.50
C TRP A 247 0.88 20.12 -6.47
N ALA A 248 0.33 21.09 -5.75
CA ALA A 248 1.08 22.09 -4.97
C ALA A 248 1.24 21.75 -3.47
N ALA A 249 1.92 22.64 -2.74
CA ALA A 249 2.09 22.58 -1.29
C ALA A 249 0.77 22.30 -0.53
N GLY A 250 0.83 21.43 0.48
CA GLY A 250 -0.33 21.01 1.28
C GLY A 250 -0.90 19.62 0.92
N ARG A 251 -0.24 18.84 0.07
CA ARG A 251 -0.63 17.46 -0.27
C ARG A 251 -0.75 16.56 0.95
N LEU A 252 0.25 16.60 1.84
CA LEU A 252 0.24 15.82 3.06
C LEU A 252 -0.95 16.18 3.95
N ASP A 253 -1.18 17.48 4.20
CA ASP A 253 -2.33 17.95 4.98
C ASP A 253 -3.67 17.47 4.38
N ALA A 254 -3.79 17.49 3.04
CA ALA A 254 -4.98 17.01 2.35
C ALA A 254 -5.18 15.50 2.47
N ILE A 255 -4.11 14.71 2.48
CA ILE A 255 -4.19 13.25 2.71
C ILE A 255 -4.53 12.95 4.16
N ILE A 256 -3.92 13.66 5.12
CA ILE A 256 -4.28 13.56 6.53
C ILE A 256 -5.77 13.85 6.71
N GLU A 257 -6.26 14.97 6.19
CA GLU A 257 -7.69 15.32 6.26
C GLU A 257 -8.57 14.26 5.59
N MET A 258 -8.13 13.70 4.46
CA MET A 258 -8.88 12.66 3.75
C MET A 258 -8.99 11.39 4.57
N ILE A 259 -7.89 10.93 5.17
CA ILE A 259 -7.85 9.74 6.04
C ILE A 259 -8.70 9.98 7.30
N GLU A 260 -8.53 11.11 7.98
CA GLU A 260 -9.24 11.42 9.22
C GLU A 260 -10.76 11.58 9.03
N SER A 261 -11.20 12.03 7.86
CA SER A 261 -12.59 12.40 7.60
C SER A 261 -13.39 11.36 6.81
N ALA A 262 -12.78 10.23 6.45
CA ALA A 262 -13.35 9.17 5.63
C ALA A 262 -13.34 7.82 6.37
N ASP A 263 -14.23 6.92 5.95
CA ASP A 263 -14.21 5.52 6.41
C ASP A 263 -13.36 4.64 5.48
N LEU A 264 -12.97 5.16 4.31
CA LEU A 264 -12.20 4.46 3.29
C LEU A 264 -11.43 5.46 2.43
N VAL A 265 -10.14 5.22 2.23
CA VAL A 265 -9.30 5.95 1.27
C VAL A 265 -8.51 4.95 0.43
N ILE A 266 -8.72 4.95 -0.88
CA ILE A 266 -7.97 4.12 -1.84
C ILE A 266 -7.17 5.04 -2.74
N ALA A 267 -5.87 4.80 -2.88
CA ALA A 267 -4.95 5.61 -3.66
C ALA A 267 -4.40 4.82 -4.86
N LEU A 268 -4.19 5.52 -5.99
CA LEU A 268 -3.46 5.00 -7.13
C LEU A 268 -1.99 5.44 -7.03
N VAL A 269 -1.09 4.47 -6.90
CA VAL A 269 0.37 4.66 -6.80
C VAL A 269 1.07 3.84 -7.86
N ASN A 270 2.37 4.08 -8.07
CA ASN A 270 3.22 3.14 -8.79
C ASN A 270 3.91 2.18 -7.83
N ILE A 271 3.97 0.92 -8.25
CA ILE A 271 4.82 -0.10 -7.62
C ILE A 271 5.92 -0.56 -8.57
N ASP A 272 7.01 -1.06 -8.00
CA ASP A 272 8.04 -1.79 -8.73
C ASP A 272 7.73 -3.31 -8.66
N PRO A 273 7.19 -3.92 -9.75
CA PRO A 273 6.87 -5.34 -9.78
C PRO A 273 8.11 -6.23 -10.00
N SER A 274 9.32 -5.65 -10.14
CA SER A 274 10.55 -6.41 -10.34
C SER A 274 10.82 -7.36 -9.17
N GLN A 275 11.68 -8.37 -9.40
CA GLN A 275 12.07 -9.29 -8.33
C GLN A 275 12.75 -8.58 -7.14
N THR A 276 13.43 -7.47 -7.41
CA THR A 276 14.08 -6.62 -6.40
C THR A 276 13.08 -5.70 -5.70
N GLY A 277 12.14 -5.12 -6.45
CA GLY A 277 11.10 -4.24 -5.92
C GLY A 277 10.00 -4.97 -5.16
N LYS A 278 9.77 -6.26 -5.45
CA LYS A 278 8.80 -7.14 -4.78
C LYS A 278 7.40 -6.52 -4.66
N GLY A 279 6.99 -5.70 -5.64
CA GLY A 279 5.69 -5.04 -5.67
C GLY A 279 5.52 -3.90 -4.66
N ARG A 280 6.63 -3.32 -4.17
CA ARG A 280 6.63 -2.19 -3.25
C ARG A 280 6.32 -0.88 -3.93
N VAL A 281 5.75 0.04 -3.15
CA VAL A 281 5.53 1.43 -3.55
C VAL A 281 6.87 2.14 -3.65
N GLY A 282 7.12 2.83 -4.77
CA GLY A 282 8.39 3.55 -4.95
C GLY A 282 8.52 4.32 -6.26
N MET A 283 9.52 5.21 -6.30
CA MET A 283 9.84 6.09 -7.44
C MET A 283 10.13 5.33 -8.75
N GLY A 284 10.84 4.19 -8.65
CA GLY A 284 11.20 3.38 -9.81
C GLY A 284 10.05 2.54 -10.36
N GLY A 285 8.88 2.57 -9.70
CA GLY A 285 7.72 1.80 -10.12
C GLY A 285 7.14 2.30 -11.43
N SER A 286 6.90 1.39 -12.37
CA SER A 286 6.23 1.67 -13.64
C SER A 286 4.81 1.09 -13.71
N THR A 287 4.36 0.43 -12.65
CA THR A 287 3.09 -0.29 -12.64
C THR A 287 2.09 0.41 -11.74
N ALA A 288 1.05 0.98 -12.35
CA ALA A 288 -0.06 1.59 -11.62
C ALA A 288 -0.77 0.55 -10.75
N HIS A 289 -1.02 0.89 -9.50
CA HIS A 289 -1.49 -0.02 -8.46
C HIS A 289 -2.41 0.69 -7.47
N TRP A 290 -3.51 0.04 -7.10
CA TRP A 290 -4.42 0.53 -6.08
C TRP A 290 -3.99 0.02 -4.70
N VAL A 291 -3.92 0.91 -3.72
CA VAL A 291 -3.63 0.61 -2.31
C VAL A 291 -4.69 1.24 -1.40
N THR A 292 -4.92 0.68 -0.21
CA THR A 292 -5.77 1.31 0.81
C THR A 292 -4.90 2.11 1.77
N LEU A 293 -5.19 3.39 1.98
CA LEU A 293 -4.53 4.18 3.02
C LEU A 293 -5.24 3.99 4.35
N GLN A 294 -4.48 3.65 5.39
CA GLN A 294 -5.00 3.31 6.71
C GLN A 294 -4.80 4.48 7.67
N GLU A 295 -3.55 4.96 7.81
CA GLU A 295 -3.21 6.00 8.78
C GLU A 295 -1.92 6.73 8.42
N VAL A 296 -1.73 7.88 9.06
CA VAL A 296 -0.47 8.63 9.09
C VAL A 296 0.19 8.44 10.44
N VAL A 297 1.45 8.01 10.44
CA VAL A 297 2.22 7.71 11.66
C VAL A 297 3.45 8.63 11.69
N GLU A 298 3.64 9.36 12.78
CA GLU A 298 4.88 10.11 13.01
C GLU A 298 5.82 9.26 13.86
N MET A 299 7.03 8.99 13.35
CA MET A 299 8.05 8.21 14.04
C MET A 299 9.42 8.83 13.82
N ALA A 300 10.15 9.06 14.92
CA ALA A 300 11.49 9.65 14.88
C ALA A 300 11.58 11.00 14.13
N GLY A 301 10.51 11.80 14.16
CA GLY A 301 10.44 13.09 13.45
C GLY A 301 10.12 13.00 11.96
N GLU A 302 9.93 11.78 11.45
CA GLU A 302 9.56 11.50 10.07
C GLU A 302 8.08 11.08 9.99
N ILE A 303 7.49 11.31 8.82
CA ILE A 303 6.08 11.00 8.57
C ILE A 303 5.99 9.76 7.69
N PHE A 304 5.27 8.76 8.17
CA PHE A 304 5.00 7.53 7.47
C PHE A 304 3.53 7.41 7.14
N LEU A 305 3.23 6.77 6.02
CA LEU A 305 1.90 6.30 5.66
C LEU A 305 1.86 4.79 5.83
N ARG A 306 0.92 4.33 6.66
CA ARG A 306 0.54 2.91 6.69
C ARG A 306 -0.52 2.68 5.63
N LEU A 307 -0.28 1.70 4.78
CA LEU A 307 -1.19 1.31 3.71
C LEU A 307 -1.31 -0.21 3.63
N TYR A 308 -2.43 -0.69 3.09
CA TYR A 308 -2.55 -2.08 2.64
C TYR A 308 -2.16 -2.17 1.17
N ASN A 309 -1.21 -3.05 0.86
CA ASN A 309 -0.72 -3.35 -0.49
C ASN A 309 -1.32 -4.67 -0.99
N PRO A 310 -2.32 -4.62 -1.91
CA PRO A 310 -2.92 -5.81 -2.49
C PRO A 310 -1.96 -6.66 -3.31
N PHE A 311 -0.85 -6.11 -3.81
CA PHE A 311 0.17 -6.91 -4.47
C PHE A 311 0.71 -7.96 -3.50
N MET A 312 1.06 -7.58 -2.27
CA MET A 312 1.69 -8.47 -1.28
C MET A 312 0.71 -9.06 -0.26
N ASN A 313 -0.57 -8.67 -0.27
CA ASN A 313 -1.59 -9.03 0.73
C ASN A 313 -1.20 -8.61 2.16
N ARG A 314 -0.56 -7.46 2.33
CA ARG A 314 -0.08 -7.03 3.66
C ARG A 314 -0.17 -5.53 3.83
N GLU A 315 -0.17 -5.12 5.08
CA GLU A 315 0.08 -3.74 5.44
C GLU A 315 1.58 -3.45 5.34
N GLU A 316 1.90 -2.23 4.96
CA GLU A 316 3.26 -1.74 4.75
C GLU A 316 3.36 -0.29 5.24
N LEU A 317 4.54 0.10 5.69
CA LEU A 317 4.86 1.48 6.07
C LEU A 317 5.78 2.12 5.03
N TYR A 318 5.42 3.30 4.58
CA TYR A 318 6.24 4.09 3.65
C TYR A 318 6.46 5.49 4.18
N LEU A 319 7.71 5.99 4.08
CA LEU A 319 7.97 7.41 4.24
C LEU A 319 7.09 8.23 3.29
N TRP A 320 6.57 9.35 3.78
CA TRP A 320 5.70 10.24 3.02
C TRP A 320 6.31 10.61 1.67
N GLU A 321 7.60 10.90 1.60
CA GLU A 321 8.29 11.29 0.37
C GLU A 321 8.27 10.17 -0.67
N VAL A 322 8.46 8.91 -0.23
CA VAL A 322 8.43 7.73 -1.12
C VAL A 322 7.03 7.55 -1.68
N PHE A 323 6.02 7.69 -0.82
CA PHE A 323 4.63 7.63 -1.24
C PHE A 323 4.28 8.76 -2.21
N ASP A 324 4.58 10.02 -1.86
CA ASP A 324 4.28 11.21 -2.65
C ASP A 324 4.88 11.12 -4.07
N GLN A 325 6.12 10.62 -4.17
CA GLN A 325 6.78 10.43 -5.46
C GLN A 325 6.15 9.27 -6.25
N SER A 326 5.91 8.11 -5.64
CA SER A 326 5.24 6.99 -6.34
C SER A 326 3.85 7.36 -6.85
N TRP A 327 3.16 8.24 -6.12
CA TRP A 327 1.89 8.83 -6.49
C TRP A 327 2.06 9.87 -7.60
N GLU A 328 3.09 10.71 -7.57
CA GLU A 328 3.37 11.72 -8.60
C GLU A 328 3.51 11.07 -9.98
N PHE A 329 4.27 9.99 -10.06
CA PHE A 329 4.61 9.28 -11.29
C PHE A 329 3.58 8.25 -11.75
N ALA A 330 2.48 8.05 -11.02
CA ALA A 330 1.40 7.16 -11.45
C ALA A 330 0.83 7.62 -12.80
N GLU A 331 1.24 6.92 -13.87
CA GLU A 331 1.34 7.41 -15.26
C GLU A 331 0.00 7.47 -16.01
N ILE A 332 -1.09 7.84 -15.32
CA ILE A 332 -2.38 8.11 -15.95
C ILE A 332 -2.73 9.58 -15.66
N ASN A 333 -2.18 10.48 -16.47
CA ASN A 333 -2.32 11.95 -16.40
C ASN A 333 -3.75 12.49 -16.65
N SER A 334 -4.80 11.73 -16.28
CA SER A 334 -6.20 12.19 -16.31
C SER A 334 -7.15 11.40 -15.39
N ALA A 335 -6.72 10.27 -14.81
CA ALA A 335 -7.57 9.50 -13.90
C ALA A 335 -7.53 10.10 -12.49
N PRO A 336 -8.66 10.10 -11.76
CA PRO A 336 -8.63 10.49 -10.37
C PRO A 336 -7.77 9.51 -9.57
N ARG A 337 -6.95 10.05 -8.66
CA ARG A 337 -5.89 9.31 -7.99
C ARG A 337 -6.28 8.82 -6.60
N PHE A 338 -7.40 9.31 -6.08
CA PHE A 338 -7.96 8.86 -4.81
C PHE A 338 -9.43 8.55 -4.96
N ILE A 339 -9.88 7.56 -4.20
CA ILE A 339 -11.28 7.28 -3.92
C ILE A 339 -11.46 7.46 -2.43
N ARG A 340 -12.41 8.31 -2.05
CA ARG A 340 -12.80 8.56 -0.68
C ARG A 340 -14.21 8.04 -0.49
N GLY A 341 -14.41 7.14 0.46
CA GLY A 341 -15.71 6.66 0.91
C GLY A 341 -16.01 7.13 2.31
N LYS A 342 -17.20 7.67 2.54
CA LYS A 342 -17.70 8.04 3.87
C LYS A 342 -19.11 7.50 4.08
N ARG A 343 -19.34 6.82 5.19
CA ARG A 343 -20.65 6.39 5.64
C ARG A 343 -21.45 7.61 6.09
N ILE A 344 -22.71 7.67 5.69
CA ILE A 344 -23.64 8.72 6.09
C ILE A 344 -24.83 8.12 6.84
N ALA A 345 -25.37 8.89 7.78
CA ALA A 345 -26.43 8.44 8.70
C ALA A 345 -27.82 8.28 8.03
#